data_AF-A0A7W9HUN7-F1
#
_entry.id   AF-A0A7W9HUN7-F1
#
_cell.length_a   1.000
_cell.length_b   1.000
_cell.length_c   1.000
_cell.angle_alpha   90.00
_cell.angle_beta   90.00
_cell.angle_gamma   90.00
#
_symmetry.space_group_name_H-M   'P 1'
#
loop_
_entity.id
_entity.type
_entity.pdbx_description
1 polymer ?
#
loop_
_entity_poly.entity_id
_entity_poly.type
_entity_poly.pdbx_seq_one_letter_code
_entity_poly.pdbx_strand_id
1 'polypeptide(L)'
;MIHEVTSSLPKFKGLRFTSGLNIVLADRTDKSEETDTRNGSGKSSLVEILHYLLGGKADPKSVFRMPPLDEHWFEMTFDLAGRRVRVRRDGATPGKVTIATPTDDGEGEDEETISNEQWKRRLAAGVFGLSQEGDWAPSFRSCISYFLRRQSAGGFQTPTKHFSQQMTWDVQVNLSFLLGLDVELPRAWQRLRERERQMDTLRKASQDGALGEIVGNSGELASELAGAEDELNTLARSVADFTVIPAYTTAEVEVTRLGQQIRALNNQMISDREYLAQLDNSFDEVQGARSTGLAELYAAAEVQLPEVALAAYDEVQAFHDSVIANRRQYLAAEIRRITNDLATNTAERDRLAERRSDGLRLLASGGAAETLFELQRDVARRQVRVEQLRQRYENAVALESQQGELRLERQKLAAALTRDLAERQQMLGPAFVTFERLSQRLYADQQHGRLIINATDNGPEITATIPRGRSKGITNMQVYCFDVDLVTLWSRRGRGPGFLVHDSHLFDGVDERQRATALQLGAELADAEGFQYIVTLNSDETPAELPNGREVEDYVLPQRLTDHGDDGGLFGLRF
;
A
#
# COMPACT_ATOMS: atom_id res chain seq x y z
N MET A 1 -29.25 -1.11 -38.34
CA MET A 1 -29.41 -2.52 -38.79
C MET A 1 -28.14 -2.98 -39.50
N ILE A 2 -27.81 -4.27 -39.45
CA ILE A 2 -26.76 -4.89 -40.28
C ILE A 2 -27.42 -5.37 -41.58
N HIS A 3 -26.82 -5.09 -42.73
CA HIS A 3 -27.38 -5.40 -44.05
C HIS A 3 -26.65 -6.57 -44.69
N GLU A 4 -25.33 -6.58 -44.60
CA GLU A 4 -24.51 -7.61 -45.23
C GLU A 4 -23.20 -7.83 -44.46
N VAL A 5 -22.74 -9.08 -44.44
CA VAL A 5 -21.40 -9.47 -43.99
C VAL A 5 -20.73 -10.31 -45.08
N THR A 6 -19.53 -9.91 -45.51
CA THR A 6 -18.76 -10.54 -46.61
C THR A 6 -17.28 -10.68 -46.25
N SER A 7 -16.52 -11.39 -47.09
CA SER A 7 -15.06 -11.58 -46.94
C SER A 7 -14.40 -11.78 -48.31
N SER A 8 -13.08 -11.55 -48.40
CA SER A 8 -12.28 -11.96 -49.58
C SER A 8 -11.98 -13.45 -49.67
N LEU A 9 -12.34 -14.22 -48.65
CA LEU A 9 -12.26 -15.68 -48.69
C LEU A 9 -13.13 -16.23 -49.84
N PRO A 10 -12.59 -17.01 -50.79
CA PRO A 10 -13.32 -17.44 -51.99
C PRO A 10 -14.61 -18.22 -51.73
N LYS A 11 -14.65 -18.98 -50.63
CA LYS A 11 -15.78 -19.83 -50.24
C LYS A 11 -16.57 -19.29 -49.05
N PHE A 12 -16.34 -18.03 -48.66
CA PHE A 12 -17.08 -17.44 -47.55
C PHE A 12 -18.57 -17.37 -47.86
N LYS A 13 -19.39 -17.82 -46.91
CA LYS A 13 -20.85 -17.74 -47.04
C LYS A 13 -21.32 -16.34 -46.65
N GLY A 14 -21.33 -15.44 -47.62
CA GLY A 14 -21.80 -14.06 -47.44
C GLY A 14 -23.24 -14.03 -46.93
N LEU A 15 -23.48 -13.29 -45.84
CA LEU A 15 -24.79 -13.22 -45.19
C LEU A 15 -25.46 -11.89 -45.50
N ARG A 16 -26.70 -11.95 -45.98
CA ARG A 16 -27.58 -10.79 -46.21
C ARG A 16 -28.73 -10.84 -45.24
N PHE A 17 -28.92 -9.77 -44.49
CA PHE A 17 -29.91 -9.69 -43.42
C PHE A 17 -31.05 -8.75 -43.81
N THR A 18 -32.22 -9.00 -43.25
CA THR A 18 -33.44 -8.20 -43.40
C THR A 18 -33.78 -7.50 -42.08
N SER A 19 -34.80 -6.64 -42.09
CA SER A 19 -35.38 -6.10 -40.85
C SER A 19 -36.10 -7.19 -40.05
N GLY A 20 -36.22 -7.00 -38.73
CA GLY A 20 -36.89 -7.97 -37.85
C GLY A 20 -36.00 -9.15 -37.46
N LEU A 21 -36.59 -10.34 -37.32
CA LEU A 21 -35.89 -11.58 -36.95
C LEU A 21 -35.15 -12.20 -38.15
N ASN A 22 -33.89 -12.55 -37.94
CA ASN A 22 -33.00 -13.22 -38.88
C ASN A 22 -32.38 -14.45 -38.19
N ILE A 23 -32.60 -15.64 -38.75
CA ILE A 23 -32.10 -16.90 -38.21
C ILE A 23 -31.00 -17.45 -39.14
N VAL A 24 -29.80 -17.61 -38.61
CA VAL A 24 -28.69 -18.30 -39.29
C VAL A 24 -28.68 -19.75 -38.82
N LEU A 25 -29.13 -20.67 -39.68
CA LEU A 25 -29.16 -22.09 -39.35
C LEU A 25 -27.84 -22.78 -39.65
N ALA A 26 -27.44 -23.66 -38.73
CA ALA A 26 -26.45 -24.70 -38.97
C ALA A 26 -27.13 -26.07 -39.05
N ASP A 27 -27.13 -26.66 -40.26
CA ASP A 27 -27.65 -27.99 -40.51
C ASP A 27 -26.70 -29.06 -39.96
N ARG A 28 -27.25 -29.96 -39.15
CA ARG A 28 -26.55 -31.13 -38.62
C ARG A 28 -26.66 -32.30 -39.60
N THR A 29 -25.59 -33.06 -39.80
CA THR A 29 -25.64 -34.31 -40.59
C THR A 29 -25.55 -35.54 -39.70
N ASP A 30 -26.20 -36.64 -40.09
CA ASP A 30 -26.27 -37.90 -39.33
C ASP A 30 -24.91 -38.62 -39.14
N LYS A 31 -23.84 -38.11 -39.78
CA LYS A 31 -22.48 -38.66 -39.72
C LYS A 31 -21.56 -37.97 -38.70
N SER A 32 -22.04 -36.93 -38.01
CA SER A 32 -21.26 -36.28 -36.95
C SER A 32 -21.23 -37.20 -35.72
N GLU A 33 -20.18 -38.03 -35.60
CA GLU A 33 -19.92 -38.86 -34.42
C GLU A 33 -19.80 -37.97 -33.16
N GLU A 34 -20.07 -38.51 -31.96
CA GLU A 34 -19.97 -37.80 -30.66
C GLU A 34 -18.60 -37.14 -30.40
N THR A 35 -17.59 -37.46 -31.21
CA THR A 35 -16.21 -36.97 -31.18
C THR A 35 -15.92 -35.77 -32.09
N ASP A 36 -16.76 -35.48 -33.10
CA ASP A 36 -16.59 -34.29 -33.94
C ASP A 36 -17.14 -33.08 -33.17
N THR A 37 -16.25 -32.18 -32.75
CA THR A 37 -16.60 -31.10 -31.83
C THR A 37 -17.78 -30.27 -32.36
N ARG A 38 -18.85 -30.19 -31.56
CA ARG A 38 -20.14 -29.47 -31.78
C ARG A 38 -20.05 -28.01 -32.31
N ASN A 39 -18.85 -27.47 -32.50
CA ASN A 39 -18.55 -26.05 -32.61
C ASN A 39 -17.95 -25.63 -33.98
N GLY A 40 -17.82 -26.53 -34.95
CA GLY A 40 -17.12 -26.27 -36.23
C GLY A 40 -17.91 -25.55 -37.32
N SER A 41 -19.23 -25.41 -37.21
CA SER A 41 -20.06 -24.91 -38.33
C SER A 41 -19.99 -23.39 -38.58
N GLY A 42 -19.36 -22.62 -37.70
CA GLY A 42 -19.14 -21.18 -37.88
C GLY A 42 -20.21 -20.25 -37.26
N LYS A 43 -21.13 -20.78 -36.43
CA LYS A 43 -22.15 -19.99 -35.70
C LYS A 43 -21.53 -18.90 -34.82
N SER A 44 -20.64 -19.29 -33.90
CA SER A 44 -19.91 -18.36 -33.05
C SER A 44 -18.94 -17.49 -33.84
N SER A 45 -18.46 -17.98 -34.99
CA SER A 45 -17.57 -17.22 -35.87
C SER A 45 -18.25 -15.96 -36.42
N LEU A 46 -19.55 -16.00 -36.71
CA LEU A 46 -20.30 -14.79 -37.10
C LEU A 46 -20.23 -13.73 -36.00
N VAL A 47 -20.48 -14.13 -34.74
CA VAL A 47 -20.43 -13.24 -33.59
C VAL A 47 -19.02 -12.64 -33.41
N GLU A 48 -17.97 -13.44 -33.60
CA GLU A 48 -16.58 -12.95 -33.56
C GLU A 48 -16.27 -11.98 -34.71
N ILE A 49 -16.78 -12.21 -35.93
CA ILE A 49 -16.62 -11.29 -37.07
C ILE A 49 -17.29 -9.95 -36.76
N LEU A 50 -18.51 -9.95 -36.24
CA LEU A 50 -19.21 -8.72 -35.84
C LEU A 50 -18.44 -7.98 -34.74
N HIS A 51 -17.91 -8.69 -33.75
CA HIS A 51 -17.07 -8.07 -32.72
C HIS A 51 -15.79 -7.48 -33.29
N TYR A 52 -15.15 -8.18 -34.24
CA TYR A 52 -13.98 -7.71 -34.95
C TYR A 52 -14.32 -6.42 -35.70
N LEU A 53 -15.34 -6.41 -36.55
CA LEU A 53 -15.71 -5.24 -37.35
C LEU A 53 -16.17 -4.05 -36.50
N LEU A 54 -16.77 -4.30 -35.33
CA LEU A 54 -17.15 -3.26 -34.35
C LEU A 54 -15.98 -2.81 -33.45
N GLY A 55 -14.74 -3.06 -33.83
CA GLY A 55 -13.57 -2.51 -33.14
C GLY A 55 -12.99 -3.39 -32.03
N GLY A 56 -13.26 -4.70 -32.06
CA GLY A 56 -12.58 -5.69 -31.22
C GLY A 56 -11.07 -5.71 -31.43
N LYS A 57 -10.31 -6.05 -30.40
CA LYS A 57 -8.87 -6.30 -30.53
C LYS A 57 -8.65 -7.66 -31.18
N ALA A 58 -7.73 -7.74 -32.13
CA ALA A 58 -7.21 -9.00 -32.65
C ALA A 58 -5.78 -9.20 -32.13
N ASP A 59 -5.68 -9.79 -30.95
CA ASP A 59 -4.40 -10.15 -30.34
C ASP A 59 -3.65 -11.17 -31.22
N PRO A 60 -2.33 -11.38 -31.06
CA PRO A 60 -1.56 -12.28 -31.94
C PRO A 60 -2.10 -13.71 -32.06
N LYS A 61 -2.90 -14.16 -31.09
CA LYS A 61 -3.59 -15.47 -31.08
C LYS A 61 -5.04 -15.41 -31.56
N SER A 62 -5.47 -14.31 -32.17
CA SER A 62 -6.80 -14.17 -32.75
C SER A 62 -6.90 -15.00 -34.02
N VAL A 63 -8.04 -15.67 -34.24
CA VAL A 63 -8.29 -16.48 -35.45
C VAL A 63 -8.12 -15.65 -36.73
N PHE A 64 -8.51 -14.37 -36.71
CA PHE A 64 -8.32 -13.42 -37.82
C PHE A 64 -6.86 -13.13 -38.18
N ARG A 65 -5.90 -13.54 -37.36
CA ARG A 65 -4.46 -13.33 -37.56
C ARG A 65 -3.69 -14.64 -37.77
N MET A 66 -4.41 -15.74 -37.92
CA MET A 66 -3.84 -17.05 -38.19
C MET A 66 -4.12 -17.44 -39.65
N PRO A 67 -3.18 -18.12 -40.32
CA PRO A 67 -3.45 -18.73 -41.61
C PRO A 67 -4.65 -19.69 -41.57
N PRO A 68 -5.49 -19.72 -42.62
CA PRO A 68 -5.40 -18.90 -43.83
C PRO A 68 -6.05 -17.50 -43.69
N LEU A 69 -6.65 -17.13 -42.55
CA LEU A 69 -7.43 -15.90 -42.42
C LEU A 69 -6.62 -14.60 -42.39
N ASP A 70 -5.34 -14.67 -42.07
CA ASP A 70 -4.46 -13.49 -41.99
C ASP A 70 -4.28 -12.79 -43.34
N GLU A 71 -4.46 -13.49 -44.45
CA GLU A 71 -4.40 -12.94 -45.81
C GLU A 71 -5.74 -12.39 -46.32
N HIS A 72 -6.80 -12.46 -45.51
CA HIS A 72 -8.15 -12.09 -45.92
C HIS A 72 -8.73 -10.92 -45.10
N TRP A 73 -9.68 -10.23 -45.73
CA TRP A 73 -10.46 -9.19 -45.09
C TRP A 73 -11.88 -9.68 -44.81
N PHE A 74 -12.48 -9.07 -43.79
CA PHE A 74 -13.90 -9.19 -43.47
C PHE A 74 -14.53 -7.81 -43.58
N GLU A 75 -15.79 -7.77 -44.00
CA GLU A 75 -16.52 -6.54 -44.24
C GLU A 75 -17.96 -6.65 -43.75
N MET A 76 -18.49 -5.54 -43.25
CA MET A 76 -19.88 -5.43 -42.84
C MET A 76 -20.46 -4.10 -43.31
N THR A 77 -21.64 -4.17 -43.92
CA THR A 77 -22.45 -3.01 -44.24
C THR A 77 -23.57 -2.87 -43.22
N PHE A 78 -23.64 -1.73 -42.50
CA PHE A 78 -24.63 -1.51 -41.44
C PHE A 78 -25.09 -0.05 -41.37
N ASP A 79 -26.12 0.26 -40.56
CA ASP A 79 -26.51 1.64 -40.25
C ASP A 79 -25.72 2.14 -39.04
N LEU A 80 -25.01 3.26 -39.20
CA LEU A 80 -24.38 4.00 -38.11
C LEU A 80 -24.94 5.42 -38.09
N ALA A 81 -25.59 5.80 -36.98
CA ALA A 81 -26.24 7.11 -36.83
C ALA A 81 -27.16 7.49 -38.02
N GLY A 82 -27.91 6.51 -38.54
CA GLY A 82 -28.85 6.70 -39.65
C GLY A 82 -28.22 6.72 -41.05
N ARG A 83 -26.90 6.51 -41.17
CA ARG A 83 -26.20 6.42 -42.47
C ARG A 83 -25.72 5.01 -42.75
N ARG A 84 -25.80 4.58 -44.02
CA ARG A 84 -25.18 3.34 -44.51
C ARG A 84 -23.66 3.49 -44.39
N VAL A 85 -23.01 2.58 -43.69
CA VAL A 85 -21.55 2.52 -43.56
C VAL A 85 -21.09 1.12 -43.88
N ARG A 86 -20.04 1.01 -44.69
CA ARG A 86 -19.33 -0.23 -44.95
C ARG A 86 -18.01 -0.19 -44.20
N VAL A 87 -17.76 -1.17 -43.35
CA VAL A 87 -16.55 -1.28 -42.55
C VAL A 87 -15.80 -2.54 -42.92
N ARG A 88 -14.52 -2.42 -43.28
CA ARG A 88 -13.64 -3.51 -43.64
C ARG A 88 -12.43 -3.56 -42.72
N ARG A 89 -12.05 -4.77 -42.29
CA ARG A 89 -10.83 -5.04 -41.52
C ARG A 89 -10.11 -6.25 -42.07
N ASP A 90 -8.79 -6.15 -42.09
CA ASP A 90 -7.87 -7.12 -42.68
C ASP A 90 -7.10 -7.88 -41.59
N GLY A 91 -6.86 -9.17 -41.80
CA GLY A 91 -6.15 -10.03 -40.84
C GLY A 91 -4.68 -9.66 -40.63
N ALA A 92 -3.98 -9.25 -41.69
CA ALA A 92 -2.57 -8.87 -41.66
C ALA A 92 -2.36 -7.49 -41.04
N THR A 93 -3.33 -6.58 -41.18
CA THR A 93 -3.27 -5.21 -40.62
C THR A 93 -4.40 -4.92 -39.61
N PRO A 94 -4.48 -5.67 -38.50
CA PRO A 94 -5.62 -5.64 -37.59
C PRO A 94 -5.80 -4.29 -36.87
N GLY A 95 -4.78 -3.42 -36.84
CA GLY A 95 -4.88 -2.09 -36.24
C GLY A 95 -5.60 -1.06 -37.11
N LYS A 96 -5.82 -1.35 -38.40
CA LYS A 96 -6.43 -0.45 -39.38
C LYS A 96 -7.87 -0.87 -39.65
N VAL A 97 -8.71 0.14 -39.87
CA VAL A 97 -10.13 -0.01 -40.21
C VAL A 97 -10.41 0.86 -41.41
N THR A 98 -10.86 0.25 -42.50
CA THR A 98 -11.30 0.94 -43.71
C THR A 98 -12.80 1.16 -43.60
N ILE A 99 -13.25 2.40 -43.84
CA ILE A 99 -14.64 2.81 -43.72
C ILE A 99 -15.02 3.48 -45.03
N ALA A 100 -16.04 2.95 -45.70
CA ALA A 100 -16.65 3.56 -46.86
C ALA A 100 -18.06 4.06 -46.51
N THR A 101 -18.34 5.31 -46.87
CA THR A 101 -19.65 5.94 -46.68
C THR A 101 -20.15 6.49 -48.01
N PRO A 102 -21.44 6.30 -48.37
CA PRO A 102 -22.00 6.92 -49.56
C PRO A 102 -21.79 8.44 -49.53
N THR A 103 -21.42 9.01 -50.68
CA THR A 103 -21.28 10.46 -50.85
C THR A 103 -22.64 11.15 -50.78
N ASP A 104 -22.65 12.44 -50.41
CA ASP A 104 -23.90 13.22 -50.25
C ASP A 104 -24.67 13.39 -51.59
N ASP A 105 -23.97 13.30 -52.72
CA ASP A 105 -24.55 13.31 -54.08
C ASP A 105 -25.01 11.92 -54.57
N GLY A 106 -24.67 10.85 -53.84
CA GLY A 106 -25.04 9.46 -54.15
C GLY A 106 -24.30 8.84 -55.34
N GLU A 107 -23.30 9.53 -55.90
CA GLU A 107 -22.57 9.08 -57.09
C GLU A 107 -21.32 8.22 -56.78
N GLY A 108 -20.98 8.05 -55.49
CA GLY A 108 -19.83 7.25 -55.08
C GLY A 108 -19.78 6.92 -53.59
N GLU A 109 -18.62 6.47 -53.13
CA GLU A 109 -18.32 6.23 -51.72
C GLU A 109 -17.03 6.94 -51.33
N ASP A 110 -17.07 7.69 -50.23
CA ASP A 110 -15.88 8.24 -49.59
C ASP A 110 -15.26 7.13 -48.73
N GLU A 111 -14.04 6.71 -49.09
CA GLU A 111 -13.28 5.72 -48.35
C GLU A 111 -12.18 6.38 -47.51
N GLU A 112 -12.15 6.07 -46.21
CA GLU A 112 -11.07 6.45 -45.31
C GLU A 112 -10.50 5.23 -44.58
N THR A 113 -9.22 5.28 -44.23
CA THR A 113 -8.61 4.27 -43.35
C THR A 113 -8.11 4.93 -42.07
N ILE A 114 -8.67 4.48 -40.94
CA ILE A 114 -8.38 5.02 -39.61
C ILE A 114 -7.84 3.94 -38.68
N SER A 115 -7.29 4.35 -37.54
CA SER A 115 -6.91 3.41 -36.48
C SER A 115 -8.14 2.80 -35.81
N ASN A 116 -8.01 1.59 -35.28
CA ASN A 116 -9.08 0.95 -34.51
C ASN A 116 -9.51 1.76 -33.26
N GLU A 117 -8.60 2.57 -32.69
CA GLU A 117 -8.94 3.48 -31.59
C GLU A 117 -9.85 4.63 -32.05
N GLN A 118 -9.55 5.26 -33.19
CA GLN A 118 -10.44 6.27 -33.79
C GLN A 118 -11.79 5.67 -34.17
N TRP A 119 -11.80 4.45 -34.71
CA TRP A 119 -13.04 3.75 -35.05
C TRP A 119 -13.92 3.51 -33.82
N LYS A 120 -13.33 3.04 -32.71
CA LYS A 120 -14.06 2.89 -31.44
C LYS A 120 -14.66 4.20 -30.94
N ARG A 121 -13.97 5.34 -31.08
CA ARG A 121 -14.54 6.66 -30.71
C ARG A 121 -15.72 7.03 -31.60
N ARG A 122 -15.62 6.78 -32.91
CA ARG A 122 -16.70 7.04 -33.87
C ARG A 122 -17.93 6.19 -33.57
N LEU A 123 -17.73 4.91 -33.25
CA LEU A 123 -18.78 4.00 -32.79
C LEU A 123 -19.37 4.42 -31.43
N ALA A 124 -18.55 4.83 -30.48
CA ALA A 124 -18.99 5.32 -29.17
C ALA A 124 -19.97 6.49 -29.31
N ALA A 125 -19.60 7.49 -30.11
CA ALA A 125 -20.43 8.66 -30.38
C ALA A 125 -21.67 8.30 -31.22
N GLY A 126 -21.51 7.54 -32.31
CA GLY A 126 -22.58 7.25 -33.26
C GLY A 126 -23.63 6.26 -32.77
N VAL A 127 -23.24 5.29 -31.94
CA VAL A 127 -24.16 4.24 -31.43
C VAL A 127 -24.81 4.67 -30.12
N PHE A 128 -23.99 5.10 -29.15
CA PHE A 128 -24.46 5.34 -27.79
C PHE A 128 -24.47 6.84 -27.39
N GLY A 129 -23.92 7.73 -28.22
CA GLY A 129 -23.74 9.14 -27.85
C GLY A 129 -22.70 9.33 -26.75
N LEU A 130 -21.76 8.38 -26.61
CA LEU A 130 -20.68 8.47 -25.64
C LEU A 130 -19.67 9.52 -26.09
N SER A 131 -19.63 10.63 -25.36
CA SER A 131 -18.68 11.73 -25.54
C SER A 131 -17.75 11.91 -24.33
N GLN A 132 -18.07 11.26 -23.20
CA GLN A 132 -17.28 11.36 -21.99
C GLN A 132 -16.01 10.52 -22.11
N GLU A 133 -14.86 11.19 -22.04
CA GLU A 133 -13.55 10.57 -21.91
C GLU A 133 -13.06 10.65 -20.44
N GLY A 134 -12.01 9.88 -20.12
CA GLY A 134 -11.36 9.88 -18.82
C GLY A 134 -11.55 8.60 -18.01
N ASP A 135 -10.92 8.57 -16.84
CA ASP A 135 -10.83 7.34 -16.04
C ASP A 135 -12.21 6.80 -15.67
N TRP A 136 -12.33 5.47 -15.79
CA TRP A 136 -13.52 4.69 -15.47
C TRP A 136 -14.78 5.10 -16.25
N ALA A 137 -14.66 5.78 -17.39
CA ALA A 137 -15.82 6.15 -18.22
C ALA A 137 -16.43 4.91 -18.92
N PRO A 138 -17.74 4.93 -19.26
CA PRO A 138 -18.36 3.88 -20.04
C PRO A 138 -17.65 3.72 -21.39
N SER A 139 -17.42 2.48 -21.81
CA SER A 139 -16.70 2.19 -23.05
C SER A 139 -17.65 1.62 -24.09
N PHE A 140 -17.46 2.00 -25.36
CA PHE A 140 -18.23 1.43 -26.47
C PHE A 140 -18.14 -0.10 -26.48
N ARG A 141 -16.95 -0.66 -26.23
CA ARG A 141 -16.72 -2.10 -26.29
C ARG A 141 -17.41 -2.87 -25.18
N SER A 142 -17.47 -2.32 -23.96
CA SER A 142 -18.23 -2.92 -22.86
C SER A 142 -19.74 -2.81 -23.14
N CYS A 143 -20.22 -1.64 -23.57
CA CYS A 143 -21.63 -1.41 -23.86
C CYS A 143 -22.17 -2.30 -24.99
N ILE A 144 -21.49 -2.34 -26.15
CA ILE A 144 -21.94 -3.13 -27.31
C ILE A 144 -21.96 -4.64 -27.03
N SER A 145 -21.13 -5.12 -26.09
CA SER A 145 -21.04 -6.55 -25.76
C SER A 145 -22.28 -7.09 -25.06
N TYR A 146 -23.16 -6.23 -24.54
CA TYR A 146 -24.49 -6.66 -24.05
C TYR A 146 -25.51 -6.89 -25.18
N PHE A 147 -25.27 -6.35 -26.37
CA PHE A 147 -26.12 -6.51 -27.57
C PHE A 147 -25.56 -7.54 -28.55
N LEU A 148 -24.33 -8.00 -28.31
CA LEU A 148 -23.59 -8.96 -29.10
C LEU A 148 -22.74 -9.75 -28.11
N ARG A 149 -23.30 -10.79 -27.50
CA ARG A 149 -22.60 -11.58 -26.47
C ARG A 149 -21.76 -12.68 -27.08
N ARG A 150 -20.58 -12.90 -26.52
CA ARG A 150 -19.68 -14.00 -26.90
C ARG A 150 -19.74 -15.15 -25.93
N GLN A 151 -20.01 -16.35 -26.45
CA GLN A 151 -19.87 -17.58 -25.67
C GLN A 151 -18.42 -17.81 -25.22
N SER A 152 -17.45 -17.54 -26.09
CA SER A 152 -16.01 -17.66 -25.80
C SER A 152 -15.56 -16.80 -24.60
N ALA A 153 -16.26 -15.70 -24.33
CA ALA A 153 -16.04 -14.79 -23.21
C ALA A 153 -16.83 -15.16 -21.94
N GLY A 154 -17.65 -16.22 -21.98
CA GLY A 154 -18.60 -16.55 -20.91
C GLY A 154 -19.77 -15.57 -20.82
N GLY A 155 -20.15 -14.95 -21.94
CA GLY A 155 -21.17 -13.91 -22.00
C GLY A 155 -22.56 -14.36 -21.56
N PHE A 156 -22.88 -15.64 -21.57
CA PHE A 156 -24.19 -16.16 -21.17
C PHE A 156 -24.24 -16.68 -19.71
N GLN A 157 -23.17 -16.49 -18.92
CA GLN A 157 -23.12 -16.99 -17.53
C GLN A 157 -24.04 -16.22 -16.57
N THR A 158 -24.19 -14.91 -16.78
CA THR A 158 -25.04 -14.05 -15.94
C THR A 158 -25.61 -12.92 -16.78
N PRO A 159 -26.84 -12.45 -16.52
CA PRO A 159 -27.43 -11.32 -17.23
C PRO A 159 -26.58 -10.04 -17.15
N THR A 160 -25.94 -9.80 -16.01
CA THR A 160 -25.25 -8.53 -15.75
C THR A 160 -23.81 -8.48 -16.22
N LYS A 161 -23.23 -9.60 -16.71
CA LYS A 161 -21.86 -9.64 -17.24
C LYS A 161 -21.82 -10.17 -18.66
N HIS A 162 -21.13 -9.45 -19.55
CA HIS A 162 -20.83 -9.94 -20.91
C HIS A 162 -19.48 -10.67 -20.99
N PHE A 163 -18.69 -10.66 -19.91
CA PHE A 163 -17.40 -11.34 -19.78
C PHE A 163 -17.27 -11.92 -18.37
N SER A 164 -16.84 -13.18 -18.25
CA SER A 164 -16.81 -13.89 -16.95
C SER A 164 -15.96 -13.18 -15.88
N GLN A 165 -14.79 -12.65 -16.28
CA GLN A 165 -13.87 -11.92 -15.41
C GLN A 165 -14.08 -10.39 -15.47
N GLN A 166 -15.26 -9.93 -15.87
CA GLN A 166 -15.57 -8.50 -15.89
C GLN A 166 -15.47 -7.90 -14.49
N MET A 167 -14.73 -6.81 -14.37
CA MET A 167 -14.48 -6.10 -13.11
C MET A 167 -15.76 -5.39 -12.64
N THR A 168 -15.95 -5.30 -11.32
CA THR A 168 -17.16 -4.70 -10.72
C THR A 168 -17.42 -3.28 -11.23
N TRP A 169 -16.39 -2.43 -11.33
CA TRP A 169 -16.54 -1.07 -11.82
C TRP A 169 -17.02 -1.04 -13.28
N ASP A 170 -16.53 -1.95 -14.12
CA ASP A 170 -16.88 -1.99 -15.55
C ASP A 170 -18.34 -2.42 -15.71
N VAL A 171 -18.81 -3.41 -14.94
CA VAL A 171 -20.24 -3.76 -14.87
C VAL A 171 -21.07 -2.55 -14.41
N GLN A 172 -20.69 -1.94 -13.28
CA GLN A 172 -21.46 -0.86 -12.66
C GLN A 172 -21.56 0.36 -13.56
N VAL A 173 -20.45 0.81 -14.14
CA VAL A 173 -20.41 1.99 -15.00
C VAL A 173 -21.22 1.76 -16.29
N ASN A 174 -20.97 0.66 -17.00
CA ASN A 174 -21.61 0.45 -18.30
C ASN A 174 -23.09 0.10 -18.16
N LEU A 175 -23.50 -0.70 -17.17
CA LEU A 175 -24.93 -0.94 -16.94
C LEU A 175 -25.66 0.30 -16.44
N SER A 176 -25.03 1.10 -15.59
CA SER A 176 -25.60 2.40 -15.19
C SER A 176 -25.84 3.28 -16.42
N PHE A 177 -24.85 3.36 -17.31
CA PHE A 177 -25.01 4.07 -18.58
C PHE A 177 -26.14 3.50 -19.45
N LEU A 178 -26.17 2.18 -19.67
CA LEU A 178 -27.16 1.53 -20.53
C LEU A 178 -28.59 1.68 -20.00
N LEU A 179 -28.78 1.59 -18.68
CA LEU A 179 -30.07 1.78 -18.02
C LEU A 179 -30.45 3.26 -17.88
N GLY A 180 -29.50 4.18 -18.12
CA GLY A 180 -29.72 5.63 -18.05
C GLY A 180 -29.62 6.20 -16.63
N LEU A 181 -28.90 5.54 -15.73
CA LEU A 181 -28.51 6.06 -14.41
C LEU A 181 -27.41 7.12 -14.52
N ASP A 182 -27.13 7.83 -13.44
CA ASP A 182 -25.97 8.72 -13.40
C ASP A 182 -24.66 7.92 -13.40
N VAL A 183 -23.87 8.09 -14.46
CA VAL A 183 -22.58 7.42 -14.66
C VAL A 183 -21.49 7.96 -13.74
N GLU A 184 -21.61 9.18 -13.22
CA GLU A 184 -20.61 9.75 -12.31
C GLU A 184 -20.61 9.05 -10.95
N LEU A 185 -21.75 8.49 -10.52
CA LEU A 185 -21.83 7.76 -9.26
C LEU A 185 -20.99 6.49 -9.24
N PRO A 186 -21.14 5.51 -10.16
CA PRO A 186 -20.27 4.33 -10.19
C PRO A 186 -18.80 4.68 -10.48
N ARG A 187 -18.51 5.78 -11.20
CA ARG A 187 -17.15 6.30 -11.37
C ARG A 187 -16.56 6.79 -10.05
N ALA A 188 -17.32 7.58 -9.28
CA ALA A 188 -16.92 8.06 -7.97
C ALA A 188 -16.71 6.90 -6.99
N TRP A 189 -17.57 5.88 -7.02
CA TRP A 189 -17.37 4.63 -6.27
C TRP A 189 -16.05 3.94 -6.62
N GLN A 190 -15.69 3.90 -7.90
CA GLN A 190 -14.41 3.31 -8.30
C GLN A 190 -13.22 4.15 -7.80
N ARG A 191 -13.26 5.48 -7.93
CA ARG A 191 -12.22 6.37 -7.39
C ARG A 191 -12.06 6.21 -5.87
N LEU A 192 -13.17 6.08 -5.14
CA LEU A 192 -13.16 5.83 -3.71
C LEU A 192 -12.47 4.49 -3.38
N ARG A 193 -12.80 3.42 -4.12
CA ARG A 193 -12.15 2.10 -3.96
C ARG A 193 -10.65 2.15 -4.23
N GLU A 194 -10.20 2.96 -5.18
CA GLU A 194 -8.77 3.13 -5.43
C GLU A 194 -8.06 3.85 -4.29
N ARG A 195 -8.66 4.91 -3.75
CA ARG A 195 -8.13 5.62 -2.57
C ARG A 195 -8.07 4.73 -1.34
N GLU A 196 -9.10 3.92 -1.11
CA GLU A 196 -9.11 2.93 -0.02
C GLU A 196 -8.03 1.86 -0.20
N ARG A 197 -7.85 1.33 -1.42
CA ARG A 197 -6.77 0.37 -1.71
C ARG A 197 -5.39 0.98 -1.50
N GLN A 198 -5.19 2.23 -1.92
CA GLN A 198 -3.93 2.95 -1.71
C GLN A 198 -3.67 3.13 -0.20
N MET A 199 -4.68 3.54 0.56
CA MET A 199 -4.60 3.65 2.02
C MET A 199 -4.30 2.30 2.69
N ASP A 200 -4.96 1.22 2.29
CA ASP A 200 -4.69 -0.12 2.83
C ASP A 200 -3.27 -0.59 2.50
N THR A 201 -2.76 -0.23 1.33
CA THR A 201 -1.38 -0.52 0.93
C THR A 201 -0.38 0.27 1.76
N LEU A 202 -0.63 1.57 1.99
CA LEU A 202 0.19 2.41 2.87
C LEU A 202 0.21 1.88 4.31
N ARG A 203 -0.96 1.42 4.80
CA ARG A 203 -1.08 0.79 6.12
C ARG A 203 -0.24 -0.47 6.22
N LYS A 204 -0.33 -1.37 5.23
CA LYS A 204 0.47 -2.62 5.20
C LYS A 204 1.98 -2.33 5.15
N ALA A 205 2.40 -1.40 4.29
CA ALA A 205 3.81 -0.99 4.19
C ALA A 205 4.36 -0.41 5.51
N SER A 206 3.51 0.23 6.30
CA SER A 206 3.86 0.77 7.62
C SER A 206 3.88 -0.30 8.72
N GLN A 207 3.12 -1.38 8.57
CA GLN A 207 3.14 -2.53 9.47
C GLN A 207 4.36 -3.43 9.22
N ASP A 208 4.77 -3.59 7.96
CA ASP A 208 5.89 -4.46 7.56
C ASP A 208 7.29 -3.80 7.73
N GLY A 209 7.36 -2.64 8.40
CA GLY A 209 8.62 -2.00 8.81
C GLY A 209 9.34 -1.19 7.73
N ALA A 210 8.80 -1.07 6.51
CA ALA A 210 9.39 -0.27 5.43
C ALA A 210 9.26 1.26 5.64
N LEU A 211 8.30 1.70 6.47
CA LEU A 211 8.00 3.12 6.75
C LEU A 211 8.02 3.48 8.24
N GLY A 212 8.62 2.63 9.09
CA GLY A 212 8.59 2.79 10.54
C GLY A 212 7.30 2.24 11.16
N GLU A 213 7.40 1.70 12.38
CA GLU A 213 6.30 1.03 13.08
C GLU A 213 5.12 1.98 13.37
N ILE A 214 4.18 2.11 12.44
CA ILE A 214 2.84 2.66 12.69
C ILE A 214 1.97 1.51 13.22
N VAL A 215 2.37 0.94 14.35
CA VAL A 215 1.67 -0.17 14.99
C VAL A 215 1.15 0.34 16.32
N GLY A 216 -0.15 0.66 16.35
CA GLY A 216 -0.87 1.06 17.55
C GLY A 216 -2.18 1.77 17.22
N ASN A 217 -3.19 1.62 18.08
CA ASN A 217 -4.39 2.47 18.07
C ASN A 217 -3.99 3.87 18.55
N SER A 218 -4.54 4.95 17.96
CA SER A 218 -4.21 6.33 18.40
C SER A 218 -4.42 6.54 19.90
N GLY A 219 -5.41 5.88 20.50
CA GLY A 219 -5.67 5.92 21.95
C GLY A 219 -4.57 5.25 22.80
N GLU A 220 -4.00 4.14 22.34
CA GLU A 220 -2.89 3.46 23.02
C GLU A 220 -1.62 4.31 22.95
N LEU A 221 -1.30 4.81 21.76
CA LEU A 221 -0.15 5.69 21.53
C LEU A 221 -0.25 7.00 22.33
N ALA A 222 -1.45 7.57 22.48
CA ALA A 222 -1.67 8.74 23.32
C ALA A 222 -1.35 8.46 24.79
N SER A 223 -1.79 7.30 25.31
CA SER A 223 -1.50 6.90 26.69
C SER A 223 0.00 6.64 26.90
N GLU A 224 0.65 5.96 25.97
CA GLU A 224 2.10 5.71 26.03
C GLU A 224 2.91 7.00 25.95
N LEU A 225 2.54 7.92 25.04
CA LEU A 225 3.18 9.21 24.91
C LEU A 225 3.05 10.02 26.20
N ALA A 226 1.84 10.10 26.78
CA ALA A 226 1.62 10.81 28.04
C ALA A 226 2.47 10.24 29.19
N GLY A 227 2.57 8.91 29.29
CA GLY A 227 3.43 8.26 30.28
C GLY A 227 4.91 8.56 30.06
N ALA A 228 5.39 8.48 28.82
CA ALA A 228 6.77 8.77 28.47
C ALA A 228 7.15 10.25 28.69
N GLU A 229 6.22 11.18 28.42
CA GLU A 229 6.37 12.61 28.68
C GLU A 229 6.45 12.90 30.18
N ASP A 230 5.60 12.27 30.99
CA ASP A 230 5.65 12.40 32.47
C ASP A 230 6.97 11.85 33.05
N GLU A 231 7.40 10.68 32.56
CA GLU A 231 8.68 10.07 32.90
C GLU A 231 9.89 10.95 32.53
N LEU A 232 9.86 11.60 31.37
CA LEU A 232 10.89 12.53 30.92
C LEU A 232 10.90 13.79 31.80
N ASN A 233 9.74 14.37 32.07
CA ASN A 233 9.60 15.57 32.88
C ASN A 233 10.06 15.34 34.33
N THR A 234 9.72 14.19 34.91
CA THR A 234 10.14 13.82 36.26
C THR A 234 11.66 13.67 36.35
N LEU A 235 12.26 12.97 35.38
CA LEU A 235 13.72 12.82 35.32
C LEU A 235 14.44 14.16 35.09
N ALA A 236 13.93 14.98 34.17
CA ALA A 236 14.49 16.29 33.88
C ALA A 236 14.47 17.23 35.10
N ARG A 237 13.38 17.22 35.89
CA ARG A 237 13.31 17.94 37.18
C ARG A 237 14.33 17.41 38.18
N SER A 238 14.46 16.09 38.29
CA SER A 238 15.42 15.45 39.20
C SER A 238 16.87 15.81 38.86
N VAL A 239 17.18 15.98 37.57
CA VAL A 239 18.48 16.47 37.09
C VAL A 239 18.68 17.96 37.37
N ALA A 240 17.64 18.80 37.19
CA ALA A 240 17.71 20.23 37.45
C ALA A 240 17.90 20.55 38.94
N ASP A 241 17.27 19.77 39.82
CA ASP A 241 17.37 19.91 41.28
C ASP A 241 18.58 19.17 41.87
N PHE A 242 19.41 18.54 41.04
CA PHE A 242 20.58 17.78 41.48
C PHE A 242 21.61 18.69 42.15
N THR A 243 21.69 18.61 43.47
CA THR A 243 22.63 19.40 44.29
C THR A 243 23.78 18.52 44.77
N VAL A 244 25.03 18.90 44.48
CA VAL A 244 26.23 18.23 45.01
C VAL A 244 26.29 18.47 46.53
N ILE A 245 26.36 17.42 47.33
CA ILE A 245 26.25 17.46 48.80
C ILE A 245 27.36 18.38 49.40
N PRO A 246 27.03 19.34 50.30
CA PRO A 246 27.98 20.25 50.96
C PRO A 246 29.16 19.57 51.69
N ALA A 247 29.01 18.29 52.02
CA ALA A 247 30.03 17.47 52.66
C ALA A 247 31.30 17.32 51.80
N TYR A 248 31.19 17.31 50.46
CA TYR A 248 32.36 17.19 49.57
C TYR A 248 33.20 18.47 49.56
N THR A 249 32.54 19.63 49.45
CA THR A 249 33.21 20.93 49.49
C THR A 249 33.92 21.13 50.82
N THR A 250 33.32 20.66 51.92
CA THR A 250 33.92 20.72 53.26
C THR A 250 35.14 19.79 53.38
N ALA A 251 35.05 18.57 52.83
CA ALA A 251 36.16 17.61 52.81
C ALA A 251 37.35 18.11 51.97
N GLU A 252 37.11 18.77 50.84
CA GLU A 252 38.16 19.36 49.99
C GLU A 252 38.95 20.47 50.71
N VAL A 253 38.23 21.37 51.39
CA VAL A 253 38.83 22.42 52.22
C VAL A 253 39.66 21.80 53.35
N GLU A 254 39.14 20.78 54.02
CA GLU A 254 39.85 20.11 55.12
C GLU A 254 41.12 19.37 54.64
N VAL A 255 41.06 18.61 53.54
CA VAL A 255 42.21 17.91 52.95
C VAL A 255 43.32 18.88 52.54
N THR A 256 42.94 20.04 52.01
CA THR A 256 43.88 21.10 51.62
C THR A 256 44.55 21.72 52.84
N ARG A 257 43.77 22.03 53.89
CA ARG A 257 44.26 22.55 55.17
C ARG A 257 45.23 21.58 55.85
N LEU A 258 44.88 20.29 55.93
CA LEU A 258 45.75 19.25 56.48
C LEU A 258 47.05 19.12 55.69
N GLY A 259 46.99 19.24 54.35
CA GLY A 259 48.18 19.23 53.50
C GLY A 259 49.14 20.41 53.77
N GLN A 260 48.61 21.60 54.05
CA GLN A 260 49.42 22.76 54.45
C GLN A 260 50.10 22.53 55.81
N GLN A 261 49.38 21.99 56.79
CA GLN A 261 49.92 21.70 58.12
C GLN A 261 51.04 20.65 58.07
N ILE A 262 50.87 19.58 57.29
CA ILE A 262 51.90 18.55 57.07
C ILE A 262 53.17 19.17 56.46
N ARG A 263 53.02 20.08 55.48
CA ARG A 263 54.18 20.77 54.89
C ARG A 263 54.92 21.64 55.91
N ALA A 264 54.19 22.37 56.75
CA ALA A 264 54.80 23.18 57.81
C ALA A 264 55.59 22.32 58.81
N LEU A 265 55.02 21.19 59.26
CA LEU A 265 55.70 20.24 60.14
C LEU A 265 56.94 19.64 59.48
N ASN A 266 56.86 19.22 58.21
CA ASN A 266 58.01 18.68 57.50
C ASN A 266 59.16 19.69 57.39
N ASN A 267 58.85 20.96 57.09
CA ASN A 267 59.85 22.02 57.03
C ASN A 267 60.52 22.25 58.39
N GLN A 268 59.73 22.30 59.47
CA GLN A 268 60.26 22.44 60.83
C GLN A 268 61.16 21.25 61.19
N MET A 269 60.74 20.03 60.89
CA MET A 269 61.52 18.82 61.15
C MET A 269 62.82 18.75 60.35
N ILE A 270 62.89 19.36 59.16
CA ILE A 270 64.15 19.48 58.42
C ILE A 270 65.11 20.41 59.18
N SER A 271 64.64 21.61 59.58
CA SER A 271 65.45 22.55 60.36
C SER A 271 65.89 21.98 61.70
N ASP A 272 65.00 21.28 62.41
CA ASP A 272 65.32 20.66 63.70
C ASP A 272 66.38 19.55 63.55
N ARG A 273 66.35 18.76 62.45
CA ARG A 273 67.38 17.75 62.17
C ARG A 273 68.74 18.37 61.85
N GLU A 274 68.75 19.45 61.06
CA GLU A 274 69.98 20.19 60.76
C GLU A 274 70.59 20.77 62.03
N TYR A 275 69.75 21.34 62.90
CA TYR A 275 70.19 21.89 64.18
C TYR A 275 70.69 20.79 65.13
N LEU A 276 69.99 19.66 65.20
CA LEU A 276 70.42 18.50 65.98
C LEU A 276 71.80 18.01 65.54
N ALA A 277 72.04 17.89 64.22
CA ALA A 277 73.35 17.50 63.69
C ALA A 277 74.46 18.48 64.08
N GLN A 278 74.18 19.80 64.12
CA GLN A 278 75.14 20.81 64.59
C GLN A 278 75.42 20.67 66.10
N LEU A 279 74.39 20.38 66.90
CA LEU A 279 74.53 20.16 68.34
C LEU A 279 75.32 18.89 68.65
N ASP A 280 75.07 17.80 67.92
CA ASP A 280 75.81 16.53 68.07
C ASP A 280 77.30 16.72 67.72
N ASN A 281 77.60 17.38 66.60
CA ASN A 281 78.99 17.73 66.25
C ASN A 281 79.67 18.57 67.34
N SER A 282 78.96 19.57 67.87
CA SER A 282 79.47 20.42 68.96
C SER A 282 79.66 19.64 70.27
N PHE A 283 78.86 18.62 70.51
CA PHE A 283 78.96 17.75 71.69
C PHE A 283 80.15 16.79 71.58
N ASP A 284 80.41 16.24 70.40
CA ASP A 284 81.55 15.38 70.11
C ASP A 284 82.88 16.14 70.20
N GLU A 285 82.93 17.39 69.72
CA GLU A 285 84.10 18.27 69.89
C GLU A 285 84.44 18.50 71.37
N VAL A 286 83.42 18.69 72.22
CA VAL A 286 83.60 18.86 73.67
C VAL A 286 84.05 17.56 74.36
N GLN A 287 83.67 16.37 73.83
CA GLN A 287 84.12 15.07 74.35
C GLN A 287 85.57 14.75 73.96
N GLY A 288 86.03 15.21 72.79
CA GLY A 288 87.39 15.02 72.30
C GLY A 288 88.45 15.89 72.99
N ALA A 289 88.04 16.97 73.66
CA ALA A 289 88.91 17.89 74.38
C ALA A 289 89.36 17.31 75.73
N ARG A 290 90.23 16.29 75.73
CA ARG A 290 91.10 16.01 76.87
C ARG A 290 92.34 16.88 76.76
N SER A 291 92.56 17.78 77.71
CA SER A 291 93.85 18.46 77.89
C SER A 291 94.88 17.49 78.51
N THR A 292 95.18 16.40 77.80
CA THR A 292 96.41 15.65 78.01
C THR A 292 97.55 16.48 77.46
N GLY A 293 98.35 17.09 78.34
CA GLY A 293 99.66 17.64 77.96
C GLY A 293 100.08 18.95 78.61
N LEU A 294 99.26 19.62 79.44
CA LEU A 294 99.72 20.86 80.09
C LEU A 294 100.74 20.56 81.21
N ALA A 295 100.50 19.52 82.01
CA ALA A 295 101.43 19.05 83.04
C ALA A 295 102.79 18.58 82.47
N GLU A 296 102.80 17.95 81.29
CA GLU A 296 104.03 17.54 80.60
C GLU A 296 104.80 18.73 80.02
N LEU A 297 104.10 19.77 79.54
CA LEU A 297 104.71 21.00 79.02
C LEU A 297 105.40 21.82 80.13
N TYR A 298 104.87 21.78 81.36
CA TYR A 298 105.47 22.41 82.54
C TYR A 298 106.61 21.57 83.15
N ALA A 299 106.52 20.24 83.13
CA ALA A 299 107.61 19.35 83.55
C ALA A 299 108.86 19.49 82.68
N ALA A 300 108.69 19.81 81.39
CA ALA A 300 109.78 20.07 80.45
C ALA A 300 110.48 21.44 80.66
N ALA A 301 109.95 22.34 81.49
CA ALA A 301 110.44 23.71 81.63
C ALA A 301 111.42 23.94 82.81
N GLU A 302 111.72 22.93 83.64
CA GLU A 302 112.74 22.95 84.72
C GLU A 302 112.71 24.18 85.66
N VAL A 303 111.53 24.75 85.93
CA VAL A 303 111.37 25.89 86.86
C VAL A 303 110.93 25.40 88.25
N GLN A 304 111.73 25.67 89.29
CA GLN A 304 111.31 25.51 90.69
C GLN A 304 110.26 26.58 91.04
N LEU A 305 109.01 26.17 91.23
CA LEU A 305 107.91 27.06 91.61
C LEU A 305 107.50 26.85 93.09
N PRO A 306 107.18 27.93 93.83
CA PRO A 306 106.66 27.85 95.20
C PRO A 306 105.30 27.13 95.27
N GLU A 307 104.97 26.53 96.41
CA GLU A 307 103.68 25.83 96.69
C GLU A 307 102.41 26.62 96.27
N VAL A 308 102.50 27.95 96.20
CA VAL A 308 101.42 28.86 95.80
C VAL A 308 101.06 28.75 94.30
N ALA A 309 101.98 28.31 93.44
CA ALA A 309 101.73 28.17 92.00
C ALA A 309 101.03 26.86 91.62
N LEU A 310 101.12 25.82 92.46
CA LEU A 310 100.38 24.56 92.29
C LEU A 310 98.88 24.74 92.63
N ALA A 311 98.55 25.57 93.63
CA ALA A 311 97.16 25.86 93.99
C ALA A 311 96.40 26.61 92.88
N ALA A 312 97.07 27.53 92.16
CA ALA A 312 96.47 28.25 91.02
C ALA A 312 96.24 27.36 89.79
N TYR A 313 97.02 26.28 89.63
CA TYR A 313 96.82 25.29 88.57
C TYR A 313 95.56 24.45 88.82
N ASP A 314 95.39 23.95 90.05
CA ASP A 314 94.22 23.16 90.43
C ASP A 314 92.93 23.98 90.31
N GLU A 315 92.96 25.28 90.62
CA GLU A 315 91.80 26.17 90.43
C GLU A 315 91.45 26.38 88.95
N VAL A 316 92.43 26.57 88.06
CA VAL A 316 92.17 26.77 86.61
C VAL A 316 91.69 25.47 85.96
N GLN A 317 92.25 24.33 86.34
CA GLN A 317 91.80 23.03 85.85
C GLN A 317 90.39 22.69 86.35
N ALA A 318 90.09 22.96 87.63
CA ALA A 318 88.74 22.82 88.18
C ALA A 318 87.73 23.76 87.48
N PHE A 319 88.12 24.99 87.13
CA PHE A 319 87.28 25.89 86.35
C PHE A 319 87.05 25.37 84.93
N HIS A 320 88.09 24.91 84.22
CA HIS A 320 87.97 24.34 82.89
C HIS A 320 87.06 23.10 82.87
N ASP A 321 87.25 22.19 83.83
CA ASP A 321 86.40 21.01 84.01
C ASP A 321 84.95 21.40 84.33
N SER A 322 84.73 22.47 85.11
CA SER A 322 83.39 23.00 85.39
C SER A 322 82.71 23.60 84.16
N VAL A 323 83.47 24.25 83.27
CA VAL A 323 82.94 24.84 82.03
C VAL A 323 82.62 23.76 81.00
N ILE A 324 83.49 22.74 80.86
CA ILE A 324 83.24 21.57 80.01
C ILE A 324 82.03 20.78 80.53
N ALA A 325 81.93 20.55 81.84
CA ALA A 325 80.80 19.86 82.45
C ALA A 325 79.48 20.62 82.23
N ASN A 326 79.45 21.95 82.43
CA ASN A 326 78.28 22.78 82.15
C ASN A 326 77.90 22.78 80.67
N ARG A 327 78.87 22.91 79.75
CA ARG A 327 78.61 22.90 78.31
C ARG A 327 78.08 21.55 77.85
N ARG A 328 78.61 20.46 78.38
CA ARG A 328 78.10 19.09 78.15
C ARG A 328 76.68 18.92 78.66
N GLN A 329 76.37 19.45 79.84
CA GLN A 329 75.02 19.39 80.42
C GLN A 329 74.01 20.18 79.58
N TYR A 330 74.38 21.38 79.12
CA TYR A 330 73.55 22.20 78.24
C TYR A 330 73.30 21.52 76.88
N LEU A 331 74.36 21.09 76.18
CA LEU A 331 74.23 20.43 74.88
C LEU A 331 73.44 19.13 74.98
N ALA A 332 73.66 18.31 76.02
CA ALA A 332 72.88 17.09 76.23
C ALA A 332 71.40 17.38 76.54
N ALA A 333 71.10 18.48 77.26
CA ALA A 333 69.71 18.89 77.50
C ALA A 333 69.05 19.39 76.21
N GLU A 334 69.78 20.14 75.38
CA GLU A 334 69.27 20.70 74.13
C GLU A 334 69.07 19.63 73.05
N ILE A 335 70.00 18.68 72.91
CA ILE A 335 69.87 17.49 72.06
C ILE A 335 68.62 16.69 72.45
N ARG A 336 68.40 16.47 73.76
CA ARG A 336 67.19 15.79 74.25
C ARG A 336 65.92 16.56 73.93
N ARG A 337 65.93 17.90 74.06
CA ARG A 337 64.79 18.75 73.72
C ARG A 337 64.42 18.62 72.24
N ILE A 338 65.38 18.87 71.34
CA ILE A 338 65.17 18.79 69.89
C ILE A 338 64.77 17.37 69.45
N THR A 339 65.34 16.33 70.06
CA THR A 339 64.96 14.93 69.78
C THR A 339 63.50 14.67 70.17
N ASN A 340 63.05 15.17 71.33
CA ASN A 340 61.65 15.05 71.75
C ASN A 340 60.69 15.85 70.86
N ASP A 341 61.10 17.05 70.44
CA ASP A 341 60.33 17.89 69.52
C ASP A 341 60.17 17.19 68.16
N LEU A 342 61.25 16.59 67.63
CA LEU A 342 61.22 15.78 66.41
C LEU A 342 60.30 14.56 66.54
N ALA A 343 60.35 13.83 67.66
CA ALA A 343 59.47 12.68 67.88
C ALA A 343 58.00 13.10 67.92
N THR A 344 57.70 14.23 68.57
CA THR A 344 56.35 14.78 68.69
C THR A 344 55.82 15.27 67.34
N ASN A 345 56.62 16.04 66.59
CA ASN A 345 56.26 16.53 65.27
C ASN A 345 56.09 15.39 64.25
N THR A 346 56.88 14.32 64.37
CA THR A 346 56.75 13.11 63.54
C THR A 346 55.39 12.44 63.78
N ALA A 347 55.03 12.21 65.05
CA ALA A 347 53.76 11.58 65.42
C ALA A 347 52.55 12.41 64.97
N GLU A 348 52.59 13.73 65.13
CA GLU A 348 51.50 14.60 64.68
C GLU A 348 51.40 14.64 63.15
N ARG A 349 52.52 14.67 62.44
CA ARG A 349 52.54 14.60 60.96
C ARG A 349 51.91 13.30 60.45
N ASP A 350 52.19 12.17 61.08
CA ASP A 350 51.60 10.88 60.69
C ASP A 350 50.10 10.83 60.97
N ARG A 351 49.66 11.35 62.12
CA ARG A 351 48.23 11.49 62.45
C ARG A 351 47.48 12.38 61.44
N LEU A 352 48.05 13.53 61.07
CA LEU A 352 47.45 14.41 60.07
C LEU A 352 47.45 13.76 58.68
N ALA A 353 48.47 12.97 58.34
CA ALA A 353 48.55 12.24 57.07
C ALA A 353 47.47 11.15 56.96
N GLU A 354 47.20 10.42 58.04
CA GLU A 354 46.12 9.43 58.10
C GLU A 354 44.75 10.08 57.90
N ARG A 355 44.45 11.16 58.63
CA ARG A 355 43.22 11.94 58.44
C ARG A 355 43.08 12.51 57.03
N ARG A 356 44.18 12.97 56.44
CA ARG A 356 44.19 13.48 55.06
C ARG A 356 43.93 12.36 54.05
N SER A 357 44.44 11.16 54.29
CA SER A 357 44.19 9.97 53.48
C SER A 357 42.71 9.58 53.49
N ASP A 358 42.07 9.64 54.66
CA ASP A 358 40.64 9.35 54.78
C ASP A 358 39.77 10.39 54.05
N GLY A 359 40.11 11.67 54.17
CA GLY A 359 39.46 12.73 53.38
C GLY A 359 39.66 12.56 51.86
N LEU A 360 40.85 12.15 51.41
CA LEU A 360 41.12 11.87 50.00
C LEU A 360 40.36 10.64 49.49
N ARG A 361 40.17 9.60 50.31
CA ARG A 361 39.34 8.42 49.96
C ARG A 361 37.87 8.79 49.79
N LEU A 362 37.37 9.71 50.62
CA LEU A 362 36.01 10.25 50.51
C LEU A 362 35.82 11.11 49.24
N LEU A 363 36.83 11.89 48.84
CA LEU A 363 36.78 12.66 47.59
C LEU A 363 36.88 11.76 46.36
N ALA A 364 37.72 10.73 46.40
CA ALA A 364 37.89 9.76 45.32
C ALA A 364 36.64 8.88 45.08
N SER A 365 35.78 8.72 46.08
CA SER A 365 34.47 8.05 45.94
C SER A 365 33.35 8.98 45.44
N GLY A 366 33.65 10.25 45.12
CA GLY A 366 32.69 11.26 44.68
C GLY A 366 32.16 11.06 43.25
N GLY A 367 31.28 10.08 43.04
CA GLY A 367 30.57 9.78 41.78
C GLY A 367 29.47 10.75 41.38
N ALA A 368 29.30 11.90 42.05
CA ALA A 368 28.18 12.82 41.82
C ALA A 368 28.16 13.44 40.40
N ALA A 369 29.34 13.76 39.84
CA ALA A 369 29.42 14.29 38.47
C ALA A 369 29.14 13.19 37.42
N GLU A 370 29.64 11.98 37.65
CA GLU A 370 29.40 10.82 36.77
C GLU A 370 27.92 10.43 36.77
N THR A 371 27.28 10.38 37.94
CA THR A 371 25.83 10.20 38.09
C THR A 371 25.03 11.29 37.37
N LEU A 372 25.45 12.56 37.46
CA LEU A 372 24.78 13.65 36.72
C LEU A 372 24.87 13.44 35.21
N PHE A 373 26.04 13.05 34.69
CA PHE A 373 26.20 12.76 33.25
C PHE A 373 25.36 11.55 32.81
N GLU A 374 25.24 10.51 33.62
CA GLU A 374 24.37 9.36 33.35
C GLU A 374 22.89 9.77 33.30
N LEU A 375 22.42 10.55 34.27
CA LEU A 375 21.05 11.06 34.29
C LEU A 375 20.77 11.98 33.09
N GLN A 376 21.72 12.83 32.68
CA GLN A 376 21.60 13.65 31.47
C GLN A 376 21.53 12.80 30.19
N ARG A 377 22.30 11.72 30.09
CA ARG A 377 22.18 10.76 28.98
C ARG A 377 20.81 10.08 28.97
N ASP A 378 20.26 9.76 30.14
CA ASP A 378 18.93 9.17 30.26
C ASP A 378 17.82 10.13 29.83
N VAL A 379 17.94 11.42 30.18
CA VAL A 379 17.04 12.48 29.68
C VAL A 379 17.08 12.50 28.15
N ALA A 380 18.27 12.52 27.54
CA ALA A 380 18.41 12.51 26.08
C ALA A 380 17.78 11.26 25.44
N ARG A 381 17.99 10.07 26.03
CA ARG A 381 17.37 8.82 25.54
C ARG A 381 15.85 8.85 25.62
N ARG A 382 15.29 9.28 26.76
CA ARG A 382 13.83 9.41 26.95
C ARG A 382 13.23 10.46 26.03
N GLN A 383 13.94 11.55 25.77
CA GLN A 383 13.50 12.58 24.83
C GLN A 383 13.39 12.05 23.40
N VAL A 384 14.38 11.28 22.92
CA VAL A 384 14.29 10.62 21.61
C VAL A 384 13.08 9.68 21.55
N ARG A 385 12.82 8.92 22.62
CA ARG A 385 11.65 8.02 22.70
C ARG A 385 10.33 8.79 22.66
N VAL A 386 10.21 9.90 23.38
CA VAL A 386 9.03 10.76 23.36
C VAL A 386 8.78 11.30 21.96
N GLU A 387 9.79 11.80 21.26
CA GLU A 387 9.62 12.32 19.90
C GLU A 387 9.25 11.20 18.91
N GLN A 388 9.81 10.00 19.05
CA GLN A 388 9.39 8.84 18.26
C GLN A 388 7.92 8.46 18.51
N LEU A 389 7.48 8.43 19.77
CA LEU A 389 6.09 8.16 20.12
C LEU A 389 5.15 9.26 19.61
N ARG A 390 5.57 10.53 19.68
CA ARG A 390 4.79 11.66 19.15
C ARG A 390 4.59 11.54 17.65
N GLN A 391 5.65 11.27 16.88
CA GLN A 391 5.54 11.06 15.43
C GLN A 391 4.62 9.89 15.08
N ARG A 392 4.71 8.77 15.81
CA ARG A 392 3.81 7.62 15.63
C ARG A 392 2.36 7.98 15.92
N TYR A 393 2.12 8.71 17.00
CA TYR A 393 0.79 9.18 17.38
C TYR A 393 0.18 10.12 16.32
N GLU A 394 0.93 11.12 15.85
CA GLU A 394 0.48 12.06 14.82
C GLU A 394 0.11 11.33 13.51
N ASN A 395 0.95 10.38 13.09
CA ASN A 395 0.69 9.55 11.92
C ASN A 395 -0.56 8.68 12.10
N ALA A 396 -0.75 8.08 13.27
CA ALA A 396 -1.94 7.28 13.57
C ALA A 396 -3.22 8.11 13.54
N VAL A 397 -3.22 9.31 14.13
CA VAL A 397 -4.35 10.25 14.09
C VAL A 397 -4.67 10.67 12.66
N ALA A 398 -3.65 11.01 11.86
CA ALA A 398 -3.84 11.38 10.46
C ALA A 398 -4.48 10.25 9.64
N LEU A 399 -4.02 9.01 9.83
CA LEU A 399 -4.57 7.83 9.16
C LEU A 399 -6.02 7.53 9.59
N GLU A 400 -6.32 7.60 10.88
CA GLU A 400 -7.68 7.42 11.40
C GLU A 400 -8.63 8.50 10.88
N SER A 401 -8.18 9.75 10.80
CA SER A 401 -8.93 10.85 10.19
C SER A 401 -9.25 10.58 8.72
N GLN A 402 -8.26 10.19 7.93
CA GLN A 402 -8.47 9.83 6.52
C GLN A 402 -9.42 8.64 6.35
N GLN A 403 -9.35 7.61 7.21
CA GLN A 403 -10.33 6.52 7.23
C GLN A 403 -11.75 7.03 7.52
N GLY A 404 -11.88 7.95 8.47
CA GLY A 404 -13.14 8.61 8.78
C GLY A 404 -13.72 9.37 7.58
N GLU A 405 -12.88 10.12 6.86
CA GLU A 405 -13.26 10.85 5.65
C GLU A 405 -13.74 9.90 4.54
N LEU A 406 -13.01 8.80 4.28
CA LEU A 406 -13.41 7.81 3.27
C LEU A 406 -14.74 7.13 3.64
N ARG A 407 -14.97 6.83 4.93
CA ARG A 407 -16.27 6.30 5.41
C ARG A 407 -17.41 7.30 5.21
N LEU A 408 -17.16 8.59 5.48
CA LEU A 408 -18.14 9.64 5.25
C LEU A 408 -18.45 9.81 3.76
N GLU A 409 -17.42 9.78 2.91
CA GLU A 409 -17.56 9.82 1.45
C GLU A 409 -18.38 8.63 0.93
N ARG A 410 -18.12 7.42 1.44
CA ARG A 410 -18.90 6.21 1.17
C ARG A 410 -20.40 6.40 1.48
N GLN A 411 -20.72 6.92 2.67
CA GLN A 411 -22.10 7.20 3.06
C GLN A 411 -22.76 8.26 2.17
N LYS A 412 -22.02 9.32 1.81
CA LYS A 412 -22.50 10.37 0.89
C LYS A 412 -22.83 9.79 -0.49
N LEU A 413 -21.96 8.92 -1.03
CA LEU A 413 -22.18 8.26 -2.31
C LEU A 413 -23.37 7.30 -2.27
N ALA A 414 -23.54 6.53 -1.20
CA ALA A 414 -24.70 5.64 -1.04
C ALA A 414 -26.02 6.43 -0.98
N ALA A 415 -26.03 7.56 -0.26
CA ALA A 415 -27.19 8.45 -0.21
C ALA A 415 -27.47 9.12 -1.57
N ALA A 416 -26.42 9.54 -2.30
CA ALA A 416 -26.55 10.10 -3.64
C ALA A 416 -27.13 9.09 -4.63
N LEU A 417 -26.65 7.84 -4.58
CA LEU A 417 -27.17 6.75 -5.41
C LEU A 417 -28.63 6.43 -5.09
N THR A 418 -29.01 6.42 -3.82
CA THR A 418 -30.42 6.24 -3.43
C THR A 418 -31.31 7.33 -4.02
N ARG A 419 -30.86 8.59 -4.00
CA ARG A 419 -31.59 9.71 -4.63
C ARG A 419 -31.67 9.56 -6.15
N ASP A 420 -30.57 9.23 -6.82
CA ASP A 420 -30.54 9.03 -8.26
C ASP A 420 -31.54 7.95 -8.72
N LEU A 421 -31.59 6.82 -7.99
CA LEU A 421 -32.56 5.76 -8.27
C LEU A 421 -34.01 6.21 -8.06
N ALA A 422 -34.29 7.01 -7.02
CA ALA A 422 -35.62 7.55 -6.77
C ALA A 422 -36.05 8.53 -7.86
N GLU A 423 -35.17 9.44 -8.28
CA GLU A 423 -35.41 10.42 -9.35
C GLU A 423 -35.64 9.74 -10.71
N ARG A 424 -34.95 8.62 -10.96
CA ARG A 424 -35.03 7.87 -12.22
C ARG A 424 -36.08 6.77 -12.24
N GLN A 425 -36.85 6.58 -11.17
CA GLN A 425 -37.82 5.50 -11.05
C GLN A 425 -38.81 5.46 -12.23
N GLN A 426 -39.33 6.62 -12.65
CA GLN A 426 -40.25 6.70 -13.79
C GLN A 426 -39.59 6.31 -15.12
N MET A 427 -38.32 6.66 -15.30
CA MET A 427 -37.55 6.34 -16.51
C MET A 427 -37.19 4.86 -16.58
N LEU A 428 -36.95 4.22 -15.43
CA LEU A 428 -36.64 2.78 -15.32
C LEU A 428 -37.88 1.89 -15.39
N GLY A 429 -39.07 2.42 -15.08
CA GLY A 429 -40.34 1.69 -15.09
C GLY A 429 -40.59 0.85 -16.35
N PRO A 430 -40.41 1.39 -17.56
CA PRO A 430 -40.54 0.61 -18.80
C PRO A 430 -39.60 -0.59 -18.89
N ALA A 431 -38.37 -0.50 -18.37
CA ALA A 431 -37.43 -1.62 -18.38
C ALA A 431 -37.91 -2.74 -17.44
N PHE A 432 -38.29 -2.39 -16.21
CA PHE A 432 -38.84 -3.33 -15.24
C PHE A 432 -40.05 -4.08 -15.79
N VAL A 433 -40.98 -3.36 -16.43
CA VAL A 433 -42.19 -3.94 -17.02
C VAL A 433 -41.87 -4.84 -18.22
N THR A 434 -40.94 -4.44 -19.09
CA THR A 434 -40.53 -5.26 -20.25
C THR A 434 -39.90 -6.57 -19.79
N PHE A 435 -38.95 -6.51 -18.84
CA PHE A 435 -38.33 -7.72 -18.28
C PHE A 435 -39.37 -8.65 -17.65
N GLU A 436 -40.29 -8.10 -16.85
CA GLU A 436 -41.34 -8.86 -16.20
C GLU A 436 -42.24 -9.55 -17.23
N ARG A 437 -42.71 -8.83 -18.25
CA ARG A 437 -43.57 -9.37 -19.33
C ARG A 437 -42.88 -10.45 -20.15
N LEU A 438 -41.60 -10.27 -20.47
CA LEU A 438 -40.82 -11.29 -21.18
C LEU A 438 -40.76 -12.59 -20.36
N SER A 439 -40.40 -12.48 -19.09
CA SER A 439 -40.32 -13.64 -18.20
C SER A 439 -41.68 -14.34 -18.01
N GLN A 440 -42.76 -13.58 -17.90
CA GLN A 440 -44.14 -14.09 -17.81
C GLN A 440 -44.55 -14.92 -19.03
N ARG A 441 -44.18 -14.45 -20.23
CA ARG A 441 -44.52 -15.19 -21.45
C ARG A 441 -43.68 -16.44 -21.62
N LEU A 442 -42.42 -16.42 -21.20
CA LEU A 442 -41.55 -17.62 -21.22
C LEU A 442 -41.97 -18.65 -20.17
N TYR A 443 -42.42 -18.21 -19.00
CA TYR A 443 -42.81 -19.05 -17.87
C TYR A 443 -44.24 -18.68 -17.45
N ALA A 444 -45.24 -19.35 -18.05
CA ALA A 444 -46.66 -19.08 -17.85
C ALA A 444 -47.18 -19.31 -16.42
N ASP A 445 -46.45 -20.06 -15.59
CA ASP A 445 -46.76 -20.19 -14.16
C ASP A 445 -46.51 -18.84 -13.46
N GLN A 446 -47.18 -18.53 -12.35
CA GLN A 446 -47.20 -17.22 -11.65
C GLN A 446 -45.84 -16.69 -11.10
N GLN A 447 -44.72 -17.05 -11.73
CA GLN A 447 -43.35 -16.70 -11.37
C GLN A 447 -42.87 -15.58 -12.28
N HIS A 448 -43.02 -14.36 -11.80
CA HIS A 448 -42.57 -13.17 -12.52
C HIS A 448 -41.09 -12.94 -12.24
N GLY A 449 -40.29 -12.90 -13.29
CA GLY A 449 -38.92 -12.43 -13.23
C GLY A 449 -38.88 -10.96 -12.84
N ARG A 450 -37.80 -10.54 -12.19
CA ARG A 450 -37.60 -9.17 -11.73
C ARG A 450 -36.24 -8.67 -12.14
N LEU A 451 -36.22 -7.46 -12.70
CA LEU A 451 -35.03 -6.62 -12.78
C LEU A 451 -35.01 -5.72 -11.54
N ILE A 452 -33.95 -5.82 -10.76
CA ILE A 452 -33.77 -5.14 -9.48
C ILE A 452 -32.52 -4.28 -9.59
N ILE A 453 -32.63 -3.02 -9.18
CA ILE A 453 -31.50 -2.08 -9.12
C ILE A 453 -31.46 -1.53 -7.69
N ASN A 454 -30.41 -1.87 -6.95
CA ASN A 454 -30.23 -1.46 -5.56
C ASN A 454 -29.08 -0.47 -5.42
N ALA A 455 -29.26 0.50 -4.52
CA ALA A 455 -28.15 1.27 -3.99
C ALA A 455 -27.49 0.46 -2.87
N THR A 456 -26.23 0.07 -3.04
CA THR A 456 -25.47 -0.64 -2.02
C THR A 456 -24.32 0.23 -1.50
N ASP A 457 -23.71 -0.23 -0.42
CA ASP A 457 -22.47 0.34 0.10
C ASP A 457 -21.27 0.08 -0.82
N ASN A 458 -21.43 -0.62 -1.94
CA ASN A 458 -20.39 -0.92 -2.94
C ASN A 458 -20.75 -0.39 -4.35
N GLY A 459 -21.71 0.54 -4.43
CA GLY A 459 -22.21 1.11 -5.67
C GLY A 459 -23.53 0.50 -6.15
N PRO A 460 -23.96 0.81 -7.40
CA PRO A 460 -25.19 0.23 -7.93
C PRO A 460 -25.06 -1.27 -8.11
N GLU A 461 -26.06 -2.01 -7.67
CA GLU A 461 -26.16 -3.45 -7.89
C GLU A 461 -27.37 -3.73 -8.77
N ILE A 462 -27.11 -4.26 -9.97
CA ILE A 462 -28.14 -4.68 -10.91
C ILE A 462 -28.26 -6.20 -10.84
N THR A 463 -29.48 -6.70 -10.64
CA THR A 463 -29.78 -8.12 -10.62
C THR A 463 -31.00 -8.40 -11.49
N ALA A 464 -30.89 -9.37 -12.39
CA ALA A 464 -32.01 -9.92 -13.15
C ALA A 464 -32.23 -11.36 -12.68
N THR A 465 -33.42 -11.66 -12.18
CA THR A 465 -33.71 -12.97 -11.58
C THR A 465 -35.07 -13.49 -12.02
N ILE A 466 -35.16 -14.80 -12.22
CA ILE A 466 -36.40 -15.55 -12.41
C ILE A 466 -36.47 -16.56 -11.26
N PRO A 467 -37.56 -16.58 -10.46
CA PRO A 467 -37.69 -17.46 -9.30
C PRO A 467 -37.39 -18.94 -9.59
N ARG A 468 -36.84 -19.66 -8.60
CA ARG A 468 -36.53 -21.11 -8.64
C ARG A 468 -35.56 -21.57 -9.75
N GLY A 469 -34.94 -20.65 -10.48
CA GLY A 469 -33.97 -20.95 -11.53
C GLY A 469 -32.55 -21.14 -11.05
N ARG A 470 -32.10 -22.39 -10.95
CA ARG A 470 -30.66 -22.73 -10.90
C ARG A 470 -30.19 -23.55 -12.10
N SER A 471 -31.06 -23.82 -13.07
CA SER A 471 -30.68 -24.54 -14.28
C SER A 471 -30.02 -23.60 -15.29
N LYS A 472 -29.12 -24.17 -16.12
CA LYS A 472 -28.46 -23.45 -17.22
C LYS A 472 -29.48 -22.76 -18.14
N GLY A 473 -30.55 -23.46 -18.51
CA GLY A 473 -31.61 -22.92 -19.37
C GLY A 473 -32.33 -21.70 -18.76
N ILE A 474 -32.59 -21.68 -17.45
CA ILE A 474 -33.23 -20.51 -16.82
C ILE A 474 -32.27 -19.32 -16.76
N THR A 475 -30.98 -19.54 -16.43
CA THR A 475 -29.97 -18.47 -16.48
C THR A 475 -29.85 -17.87 -17.88
N ASN A 476 -29.85 -18.72 -18.90
CA ASN A 476 -29.84 -18.29 -20.29
C ASN A 476 -31.08 -17.45 -20.64
N MET A 477 -32.28 -17.86 -20.19
CA MET A 477 -33.50 -17.05 -20.39
C MET A 477 -33.50 -15.74 -19.59
N GLN A 478 -32.82 -15.68 -18.44
CA GLN A 478 -32.58 -14.40 -17.75
C GLN A 478 -31.69 -13.47 -18.58
N VAL A 479 -30.64 -14.02 -19.23
CA VAL A 479 -29.78 -13.25 -20.14
C VAL A 479 -30.59 -12.74 -21.33
N TYR A 480 -31.38 -13.62 -21.98
CA TYR A 480 -32.27 -13.25 -23.07
C TYR A 480 -33.22 -12.10 -22.67
N CYS A 481 -33.93 -12.23 -21.54
CA CYS A 481 -34.85 -11.19 -21.08
C CYS A 481 -34.13 -9.86 -20.84
N PHE A 482 -32.93 -9.90 -20.27
CA PHE A 482 -32.14 -8.71 -19.98
C PHE A 482 -31.64 -8.03 -21.26
N ASP A 483 -31.14 -8.79 -22.22
CA ASP A 483 -30.61 -8.25 -23.48
C ASP A 483 -31.72 -7.68 -24.37
N VAL A 484 -32.87 -8.36 -24.43
CA VAL A 484 -34.06 -7.89 -25.14
C VAL A 484 -34.63 -6.62 -24.48
N ASP A 485 -34.64 -6.56 -23.15
CA ASP A 485 -35.03 -5.35 -22.42
C ASP A 485 -34.10 -4.16 -22.73
N LEU A 486 -32.79 -4.40 -22.73
CA LEU A 486 -31.81 -3.36 -23.10
C LEU A 486 -31.97 -2.86 -24.54
N VAL A 487 -32.11 -3.75 -25.53
CA VAL A 487 -32.30 -3.32 -26.93
C VAL A 487 -33.63 -2.61 -27.11
N THR A 488 -34.69 -3.04 -26.43
CA THR A 488 -35.99 -2.36 -26.44
C THR A 488 -35.87 -0.95 -25.88
N LEU A 489 -35.22 -0.80 -24.72
CA LEU A 489 -35.01 0.49 -24.07
C LEU A 489 -34.25 1.47 -24.97
N TRP A 490 -33.20 1.02 -25.64
CA TRP A 490 -32.40 1.86 -26.53
C TRP A 490 -33.12 2.18 -27.84
N SER A 491 -33.83 1.22 -28.42
CA SER A 491 -34.61 1.42 -29.66
C SER A 491 -35.71 2.47 -29.46
N ARG A 492 -36.43 2.44 -28.32
CA ARG A 492 -37.42 3.47 -27.95
C ARG A 492 -36.82 4.86 -27.77
N ARG A 493 -35.53 4.96 -27.44
CA ARG A 493 -34.81 6.24 -27.35
C ARG A 493 -34.30 6.73 -28.71
N GLY A 494 -34.52 5.98 -29.79
CA GLY A 494 -33.99 6.29 -31.12
C GLY A 494 -32.46 6.24 -31.18
N ARG A 495 -31.82 5.44 -30.31
CA ARG A 495 -30.36 5.31 -30.19
C ARG A 495 -29.98 3.83 -30.01
N GLY A 496 -28.68 3.55 -29.95
CA GLY A 496 -28.15 2.21 -29.75
C GLY A 496 -27.78 1.54 -31.07
N PRO A 497 -27.42 0.24 -31.04
CA PRO A 497 -26.91 -0.46 -32.21
C PRO A 497 -27.97 -0.71 -33.30
N GLY A 498 -29.26 -0.68 -32.94
CA GLY A 498 -30.34 -1.06 -33.85
C GLY A 498 -30.32 -2.54 -34.23
N PHE A 499 -29.59 -3.37 -33.48
CA PHE A 499 -29.58 -4.82 -33.59
C PHE A 499 -29.29 -5.48 -32.24
N LEU A 500 -29.74 -6.72 -32.09
CA LEU A 500 -29.41 -7.66 -31.02
C LEU A 500 -28.94 -8.97 -31.66
N VAL A 501 -27.85 -9.53 -31.18
CA VAL A 501 -27.26 -10.76 -31.74
C VAL A 501 -27.04 -11.79 -30.65
N HIS A 502 -27.63 -12.98 -30.84
CA HIS A 502 -27.46 -14.12 -29.96
C HIS A 502 -26.85 -15.32 -30.68
N ASP A 503 -25.92 -15.97 -29.99
CA ASP A 503 -25.36 -17.26 -30.38
C ASP A 503 -26.31 -18.40 -29.96
N SER A 504 -26.31 -19.52 -30.69
CA SER A 504 -27.06 -20.74 -30.37
C SER A 504 -26.88 -21.20 -28.92
N HIS A 505 -25.69 -20.95 -28.33
CA HIS A 505 -25.40 -21.30 -26.93
C HIS A 505 -26.32 -20.63 -25.91
N LEU A 506 -26.99 -19.53 -26.27
CA LEU A 506 -28.05 -18.94 -25.45
C LEU A 506 -29.22 -19.92 -25.26
N PHE A 507 -29.46 -20.83 -26.19
CA PHE A 507 -30.58 -21.76 -26.11
C PHE A 507 -30.21 -23.14 -25.55
N ASP A 508 -28.94 -23.34 -25.20
CA ASP A 508 -28.45 -24.58 -24.58
C ASP A 508 -29.23 -24.93 -23.30
N GLY A 509 -29.88 -26.10 -23.30
CA GLY A 509 -30.62 -26.60 -22.13
C GLY A 509 -31.91 -25.82 -21.83
N VAL A 510 -32.39 -25.03 -22.79
CA VAL A 510 -33.72 -24.39 -22.77
C VAL A 510 -34.72 -25.34 -23.41
N ASP A 511 -35.92 -25.47 -22.82
CA ASP A 511 -36.98 -26.31 -23.37
C ASP A 511 -37.50 -25.78 -24.71
N GLU A 512 -37.89 -26.66 -25.64
CA GLU A 512 -38.31 -26.29 -27.00
C GLU A 512 -39.44 -25.25 -27.02
N ARG A 513 -40.44 -25.39 -26.12
CA ARG A 513 -41.53 -24.43 -26.00
C ARG A 513 -41.04 -23.04 -25.60
N GLN A 514 -40.06 -22.98 -24.70
CA GLN A 514 -39.45 -21.73 -24.25
C GLN A 514 -38.60 -21.10 -25.36
N ARG A 515 -37.86 -21.91 -26.13
CA ARG A 515 -37.12 -21.43 -27.31
C ARG A 515 -38.06 -20.83 -28.36
N ALA A 516 -39.11 -21.56 -28.73
CA ALA A 516 -40.12 -21.08 -29.67
C ALA A 516 -40.78 -19.76 -29.20
N THR A 517 -41.11 -19.69 -27.91
CA THR A 517 -41.67 -18.46 -27.31
C THR A 517 -40.66 -17.31 -27.33
N ALA A 518 -39.37 -17.55 -27.04
CA ALA A 518 -38.32 -16.53 -27.11
C ALA A 518 -38.10 -16.02 -28.55
N LEU A 519 -38.12 -16.90 -29.55
CA LEU A 519 -38.02 -16.48 -30.96
C LEU A 519 -39.22 -15.62 -31.38
N GLN A 520 -40.43 -16.03 -31.01
CA GLN A 520 -41.64 -15.25 -31.25
C GLN A 520 -41.57 -13.87 -30.59
N LEU A 521 -41.23 -13.81 -29.29
CA LEU A 521 -41.11 -12.55 -28.55
C LEU A 521 -40.05 -11.63 -29.16
N GLY A 522 -38.92 -12.21 -29.58
CA GLY A 522 -37.85 -11.48 -30.23
C GLY A 522 -38.30 -10.88 -31.55
N ALA A 523 -39.03 -11.64 -32.38
CA ALA A 523 -39.60 -11.15 -33.64
C ALA A 523 -40.64 -10.04 -33.40
N GLU A 524 -41.58 -10.26 -32.48
CA GLU A 524 -42.63 -9.28 -32.15
C GLU A 524 -42.04 -7.95 -31.69
N LEU A 525 -41.02 -7.98 -30.82
CA LEU A 525 -40.36 -6.77 -30.33
C LEU A 525 -39.45 -6.12 -31.37
N ALA A 526 -38.75 -6.92 -32.18
CA ALA A 526 -37.93 -6.41 -33.28
C ALA A 526 -38.78 -5.61 -34.27
N ASP A 527 -39.94 -6.15 -34.65
CA ASP A 527 -40.91 -5.50 -35.54
C ASP A 527 -41.54 -4.26 -34.90
N ALA A 528 -41.93 -4.36 -33.62
CA ALA A 528 -42.63 -3.27 -32.91
C ALA A 528 -41.72 -2.09 -32.56
N GLU A 529 -40.48 -2.34 -32.18
CA GLU A 529 -39.54 -1.34 -31.65
C GLU A 529 -38.49 -0.89 -32.68
N GLY A 530 -38.43 -1.55 -33.84
CA GLY A 530 -37.57 -1.15 -34.96
C GLY A 530 -36.09 -1.52 -34.81
N PHE A 531 -35.80 -2.69 -34.23
CA PHE A 531 -34.44 -3.25 -34.21
C PHE A 531 -34.36 -4.57 -34.97
N GLN A 532 -33.16 -4.97 -35.33
CA GLN A 532 -32.91 -6.26 -35.96
C GLN A 532 -32.52 -7.32 -34.93
N TYR A 533 -33.17 -8.48 -34.93
CA TYR A 533 -32.77 -9.60 -34.09
C TYR A 533 -32.09 -10.68 -34.92
N ILE A 534 -30.81 -10.93 -34.68
CA ILE A 534 -30.02 -11.96 -35.35
C ILE A 534 -29.75 -13.09 -34.37
N VAL A 535 -30.07 -14.31 -34.74
CA VAL A 535 -29.83 -15.49 -33.91
C VAL A 535 -29.20 -16.60 -34.74
N THR A 536 -28.19 -17.26 -34.19
CA THR A 536 -27.68 -18.51 -34.76
C THR A 536 -28.34 -19.69 -34.05
N LEU A 537 -28.76 -20.72 -34.80
CA LEU A 537 -29.39 -21.92 -34.23
C LEU A 537 -28.88 -23.19 -34.93
N ASN A 538 -28.94 -24.31 -34.22
CA ASN A 538 -28.78 -25.63 -34.85
C ASN A 538 -30.12 -26.12 -35.37
N SER A 539 -30.10 -26.83 -36.51
CA SER A 539 -31.33 -27.34 -37.13
C SER A 539 -32.13 -28.27 -36.22
N ASP A 540 -31.48 -29.03 -35.33
CA ASP A 540 -32.12 -29.94 -34.36
C ASP A 540 -32.68 -29.23 -33.11
N GLU A 541 -32.26 -27.99 -32.85
CA GLU A 541 -32.76 -27.17 -31.75
C GLU A 541 -33.84 -26.17 -32.19
N THR A 542 -34.08 -26.09 -33.50
CA THR A 542 -35.00 -25.16 -34.13
C THR A 542 -36.43 -25.70 -34.05
N PRO A 543 -37.37 -24.98 -33.41
CA PRO A 543 -38.78 -25.41 -33.40
C PRO A 543 -39.36 -25.31 -34.81
N ALA A 544 -40.29 -26.21 -35.17
CA ALA A 544 -40.93 -26.17 -36.49
C ALA A 544 -41.85 -24.94 -36.66
N GLU A 545 -42.64 -24.63 -35.64
CA GLU A 545 -43.61 -23.54 -35.63
C GLU A 545 -43.44 -22.66 -34.40
N LEU A 546 -43.71 -21.36 -34.56
CA LEU A 546 -43.81 -20.41 -33.47
C LEU A 546 -45.22 -20.47 -32.85
N PRO A 547 -45.41 -20.10 -31.56
CA PRO A 547 -46.73 -20.16 -30.92
C PRO A 547 -47.81 -19.25 -31.52
N ASN A 548 -47.45 -18.31 -32.41
CA ASN A 548 -48.39 -17.51 -33.19
C ASN A 548 -48.78 -18.15 -34.55
N GLY A 549 -48.34 -19.38 -34.82
CA GLY A 549 -48.62 -20.12 -36.04
C GLY A 549 -47.76 -19.71 -37.25
N ARG A 550 -46.75 -18.86 -37.07
CA ARG A 550 -45.78 -18.56 -38.14
C ARG A 550 -44.72 -19.67 -38.23
N GLU A 551 -44.32 -20.00 -39.45
CA GLU A 551 -43.24 -20.95 -39.69
C GLU A 551 -41.89 -20.30 -39.36
N VAL A 552 -41.00 -21.06 -38.73
CA VAL A 552 -39.66 -20.54 -38.41
C VAL A 552 -38.84 -20.30 -39.67
N GLU A 553 -39.09 -21.09 -40.72
CA GLU A 553 -38.40 -20.99 -42.01
C GLU A 553 -38.58 -19.62 -42.69
N ASP A 554 -39.69 -18.92 -42.42
CA ASP A 554 -39.91 -17.54 -42.91
C ASP A 554 -38.84 -16.54 -42.43
N TYR A 555 -38.16 -16.87 -41.33
CA TYR A 555 -37.12 -16.05 -40.71
C TYR A 555 -35.70 -16.55 -40.99
N VAL A 556 -35.56 -17.70 -41.64
CA VAL A 556 -34.27 -18.33 -41.91
C VAL A 556 -33.59 -17.66 -43.09
N LEU A 557 -32.31 -17.31 -42.92
CA LEU A 557 -31.52 -16.78 -44.02
C LEU A 557 -31.29 -17.86 -45.10
N PRO A 558 -31.28 -17.50 -46.39
CA PRO A 558 -31.06 -18.47 -47.47
C PRO A 558 -29.74 -19.25 -47.35
N GLN A 559 -28.73 -18.65 -46.70
CA GLN A 559 -27.45 -19.30 -46.48
C GLN A 559 -27.50 -20.16 -45.22
N ARG A 560 -27.39 -21.48 -45.43
CA ARG A 560 -27.30 -22.47 -44.35
C ARG A 560 -25.84 -22.88 -44.12
N LEU A 561 -25.44 -22.93 -42.87
CA LEU A 561 -24.13 -23.41 -42.44
C LEU A 561 -24.21 -24.92 -42.22
N THR A 562 -23.10 -25.64 -42.38
CA THR A 562 -23.04 -27.07 -42.03
C THR A 562 -21.63 -27.42 -41.58
N ASP A 563 -21.51 -28.41 -40.71
CA ASP A 563 -20.23 -28.98 -40.33
C ASP A 563 -19.72 -30.01 -41.36
N HIS A 564 -20.56 -30.41 -42.32
CA HIS A 564 -20.24 -31.39 -43.34
C HIS A 564 -19.44 -30.81 -44.51
N GLY A 565 -18.35 -31.50 -44.88
CA GLY A 565 -17.46 -31.10 -45.97
C GLY A 565 -16.47 -30.00 -45.57
N ASP A 566 -15.46 -29.79 -46.42
CA ASP A 566 -14.38 -28.82 -46.14
C ASP A 566 -14.84 -27.37 -46.26
N ASP A 567 -15.96 -27.10 -46.95
CA ASP A 567 -16.51 -25.76 -47.20
C ASP A 567 -17.90 -25.50 -46.60
N GLY A 568 -18.35 -26.39 -45.71
CA GLY A 568 -19.67 -26.29 -45.07
C GLY A 568 -19.83 -25.10 -44.12
N GLY A 569 -18.76 -24.69 -43.43
CA GLY A 569 -18.80 -23.64 -42.41
C GLY A 569 -18.86 -22.22 -42.98
N LEU A 570 -19.06 -21.22 -42.12
CA LEU A 570 -19.15 -19.79 -42.51
C LEU A 570 -17.94 -19.31 -43.34
N PHE A 571 -16.74 -19.74 -42.96
CA PHE A 571 -15.51 -19.35 -43.67
C PHE A 571 -15.27 -20.12 -44.99
N GLY A 572 -16.02 -21.19 -45.24
CA GLY A 572 -15.80 -22.07 -46.38
C GLY A 572 -14.47 -22.86 -46.32
N LEU A 573 -13.95 -23.06 -45.11
CA LEU A 573 -12.74 -23.84 -44.79
C LEU A 573 -12.83 -24.41 -43.35
N ARG A 574 -12.08 -25.48 -43.06
CA ARG A 574 -11.85 -26.03 -41.71
C ARG A 574 -10.50 -25.55 -41.15
N PHE A 575 -10.43 -25.31 -39.84
CA PHE A 575 -9.24 -24.85 -39.11
C PHE A 575 -8.40 -25.99 -38.55
#